data_AF-A0A3A4R9Z3-F1
#
_entry.id   AF-A0A3A4R9Z3-F1
#
_cell.length_a   1.000
_cell.length_b   1.000
_cell.length_c   1.000
_cell.angle_alpha   90.00
_cell.angle_beta   90.00
_cell.angle_gamma   90.00
#
_symmetry.space_group_name_H-M   'P 1'
#
loop_
_entity.id
_entity.type
_entity.pdbx_description
1 polymer ?
#
loop_
_entity_poly.entity_id
_entity_poly.type
_entity_poly.pdbx_seq_one_letter_code
_entity_poly.pdbx_strand_id
1 'polypeptide(L)'
;MFKCCTLCNRVWDDRHAFLSDEHLALNGYQVNFHRPEKGLFLFTHTTCDCNTTIAVEVEMFVGLFHGQRYDEARTGLEDCTGKCLIKNNLEPCDAHCKFSFIRDLMAIINDYEKCGGGGLKPPERVSEEKSNRNFACQLADICFRCGNS
;
A
#
# COMPACT_ATOMS: atom_id res chain seq x y z
N MET A 1 -5.55 -15.53 -0.49
CA MET A 1 -6.38 -14.38 -0.11
C MET A 1 -5.63 -13.53 0.90
N PHE A 2 -5.32 -12.29 0.52
CA PHE A 2 -4.64 -11.32 1.36
C PHE A 2 -5.65 -10.46 2.15
N LYS A 3 -6.58 -9.83 1.44
CA LYS A 3 -7.67 -9.01 2.02
C LYS A 3 -8.93 -9.07 1.18
N CYS A 4 -10.05 -8.72 1.80
CA CYS A 4 -11.33 -8.53 1.14
C CYS A 4 -11.97 -7.24 1.66
N CYS A 5 -12.54 -6.43 0.76
CA CYS A 5 -13.34 -5.28 1.10
C CYS A 5 -14.70 -5.75 1.64
N THR A 6 -15.01 -5.44 2.90
CA THR A 6 -16.28 -5.87 3.51
C THR A 6 -17.51 -5.14 2.98
N LEU A 7 -17.33 -4.06 2.21
CA LEU A 7 -18.43 -3.27 1.66
C LEU A 7 -18.85 -3.75 0.26
N CYS A 8 -17.90 -3.88 -0.67
CA CYS A 8 -18.18 -4.28 -2.06
C CYS A 8 -17.71 -5.70 -2.41
N ASN A 9 -17.15 -6.44 -1.45
CA ASN A 9 -16.64 -7.80 -1.61
C ASN A 9 -15.49 -7.95 -2.62
N ARG A 10 -14.80 -6.86 -3.01
CA ARG A 10 -13.56 -6.93 -3.78
C ARG A 10 -12.53 -7.75 -3.02
N VAL A 11 -11.96 -8.75 -3.67
CA VAL A 11 -10.92 -9.63 -3.11
C VAL A 11 -9.57 -9.28 -3.72
N TRP A 12 -8.54 -9.26 -2.87
CA TRP A 12 -7.13 -9.20 -3.26
C TRP A 12 -6.44 -10.49 -2.81
N ASP A 13 -5.92 -11.26 -3.77
CA ASP A 13 -5.39 -12.59 -3.49
C ASP A 13 -4.04 -12.57 -2.78
N ASP A 14 -3.21 -11.60 -3.14
CA ASP A 14 -1.88 -11.36 -2.60
C ASP A 14 -1.62 -9.86 -2.36
N ARG A 15 -0.44 -9.57 -1.80
CA ARG A 15 0.00 -8.21 -1.47
C ARG A 15 0.20 -7.34 -2.72
N HIS A 16 0.66 -7.91 -3.82
CA HIS A 16 0.88 -7.18 -5.06
C HIS A 16 -0.46 -6.74 -5.66
N ALA A 17 -1.44 -7.63 -5.75
CA ALA A 17 -2.79 -7.31 -6.19
C ALA A 17 -3.43 -6.20 -5.33
N PHE A 18 -3.20 -6.21 -4.02
CA PHE A 18 -3.68 -5.17 -3.11
C PHE A 18 -2.99 -3.81 -3.35
N LEU A 19 -1.66 -3.80 -3.45
CA LEU A 19 -0.89 -2.56 -3.61
C LEU A 19 -1.01 -1.96 -5.02
N SER A 20 -1.21 -2.78 -6.04
CA SER A 20 -1.43 -2.33 -7.41
C SER A 20 -2.86 -1.88 -7.69
N ASP A 21 -3.80 -1.97 -6.74
CA ASP A 21 -5.16 -1.46 -6.96
C ASP A 21 -5.15 0.08 -6.99
N GLU A 22 -5.60 0.66 -8.11
CA GLU A 22 -5.71 2.11 -8.32
C GLU A 22 -6.78 2.75 -7.42
N HIS A 23 -7.75 1.97 -6.97
CA HIS A 23 -8.83 2.41 -6.09
C HIS A 23 -8.45 2.34 -4.61
N LEU A 24 -7.25 1.86 -4.26
CA LEU A 24 -6.73 1.84 -2.89
C LEU A 24 -5.69 2.92 -2.67
N ALA A 25 -6.01 3.86 -1.76
CA ALA A 25 -5.09 4.89 -1.30
C ALA A 25 -4.72 4.66 0.17
N LEU A 26 -3.43 4.72 0.50
CA LEU A 26 -2.96 4.76 1.88
C LEU A 26 -3.24 6.15 2.46
N ASN A 27 -4.11 6.23 3.47
CA ASN A 27 -4.57 7.49 4.04
C ASN A 27 -4.09 7.74 5.47
N GLY A 28 -3.51 6.72 6.11
CA GLY A 28 -2.96 6.92 7.44
C GLY A 28 -2.35 5.69 8.08
N TYR A 29 -1.90 5.89 9.31
CA TYR A 29 -1.31 4.87 10.14
C TYR A 29 -1.67 5.05 11.60
N GLN A 30 -2.00 3.93 12.24
CA GLN A 30 -2.20 3.84 13.67
C GLN A 30 -0.99 3.14 14.29
N VAL A 31 -0.19 3.93 15.01
CA VAL A 31 1.06 3.48 15.62
C VAL A 31 0.83 2.52 16.78
N ASN A 32 1.67 1.48 16.83
CA ASN A 32 1.88 0.68 18.02
C ASN A 32 3.29 0.97 18.58
N PHE A 33 3.35 1.68 19.70
CA PHE A 33 4.61 2.13 20.30
C PHE A 33 5.48 1.00 20.89
N HIS A 34 4.91 -0.18 21.11
CA HIS A 34 5.65 -1.33 21.64
C HIS A 34 6.24 -2.16 20.49
N ARG A 35 5.41 -2.45 19.49
CA ARG A 35 5.75 -3.29 18.34
C ARG A 35 5.29 -2.59 17.05
N PRO A 36 6.18 -1.83 16.38
CA PRO A 36 5.81 -1.05 15.19
C PRO A 36 5.15 -1.88 14.08
N GLU A 37 5.53 -3.15 13.93
CA GLU A 37 4.98 -4.09 12.95
C GLU A 37 3.51 -4.46 13.24
N LYS A 38 3.08 -4.30 14.49
CA LYS A 38 1.69 -4.48 14.93
C LYS A 38 0.86 -3.20 14.87
N GLY A 39 1.40 -2.13 14.27
CA GLY A 39 0.60 -0.98 13.88
C GLY A 39 -0.30 -1.29 12.68
N LEU A 40 -1.20 -0.37 12.34
CA LEU A 40 -2.16 -0.54 11.25
C LEU A 40 -1.97 0.53 10.18
N PHE A 41 -1.71 0.12 8.95
CA PHE A 41 -1.92 0.98 7.79
C PHE A 41 -3.40 1.03 7.43
N LEU A 42 -3.85 2.21 7.02
CA LEU A 42 -5.25 2.49 6.75
C LEU A 42 -5.40 2.87 5.29
N PHE A 43 -6.00 1.96 4.54
CA PHE A 43 -6.24 2.14 3.12
C PHE A 43 -7.71 2.48 2.90
N THR A 44 -8.02 3.52 2.13
CA THR A 44 -9.39 3.77 1.70
C THR A 44 -9.58 3.20 0.29
N HIS A 45 -10.58 2.34 0.16
CA HIS A 45 -11.02 1.76 -1.11
C HIS A 45 -12.16 2.60 -1.67
N THR A 46 -11.89 3.29 -2.78
CA THR A 46 -12.78 4.27 -3.40
C THR A 46 -13.14 3.86 -4.83
N THR A 47 -14.36 3.36 -5.01
CA THR A 47 -15.01 3.08 -6.30
C THR A 47 -16.34 3.83 -6.36
N CYS A 48 -17.12 3.69 -7.44
CA CYS A 48 -18.44 4.32 -7.55
C CYS A 48 -19.44 3.83 -6.48
N ASP A 49 -19.26 2.60 -5.99
CA ASP A 49 -20.13 1.91 -5.03
C ASP A 49 -19.45 1.61 -3.69
N CYS A 50 -18.19 2.00 -3.50
CA CYS A 50 -17.42 1.75 -2.28
C CYS A 50 -16.64 2.99 -1.84
N ASN A 51 -16.71 3.33 -0.56
CA ASN A 51 -15.84 4.30 0.07
C ASN A 51 -15.57 3.86 1.52
N THR A 52 -14.82 2.77 1.68
CA THR A 52 -14.56 2.16 2.99
C THR A 52 -13.08 2.18 3.33
N THR A 53 -12.77 2.22 4.63
CA THR A 53 -11.39 2.12 5.11
C THR A 53 -11.09 0.71 5.58
N ILE A 54 -9.98 0.16 5.10
CA ILE A 54 -9.46 -1.17 5.39
C ILE A 54 -8.19 -0.99 6.22
N ALA A 55 -8.19 -1.55 7.43
CA ALA A 55 -7.00 -1.60 8.28
C ALA A 55 -6.19 -2.88 7.99
N VAL A 56 -4.90 -2.72 7.79
CA VAL A 56 -3.96 -3.82 7.52
C VAL A 56 -2.75 -3.69 8.42
N GLU A 57 -2.33 -4.79 9.06
CA GLU A 57 -1.14 -4.78 9.91
C GLU A 57 0.13 -4.48 9.10
N VAL A 58 1.01 -3.66 9.67
CA VAL A 58 2.27 -3.29 9.02
C VAL A 58 3.12 -4.51 8.71
N GLU A 59 3.09 -5.55 9.56
CA GLU A 59 3.87 -6.78 9.38
C GLU A 59 3.68 -7.43 8.00
N MET A 60 2.50 -7.26 7.39
CA MET A 60 2.20 -7.80 6.06
C MET A 60 3.05 -7.13 4.96
N PHE A 61 3.60 -5.94 5.23
CA PHE A 61 4.39 -5.14 4.30
C PHE A 61 5.87 -5.07 4.66
N VAL A 62 6.30 -5.54 5.84
CA VAL A 62 7.71 -5.45 6.28
C VAL A 62 8.68 -6.05 5.27
N GLY A 63 8.28 -7.11 4.55
CA GLY A 63 9.10 -7.70 3.49
C GLY A 63 9.32 -6.83 2.25
N LEU A 64 8.75 -5.63 2.17
CA LEU A 64 9.06 -4.62 1.15
C LEU A 64 10.21 -3.69 1.57
N PHE A 65 10.52 -3.65 2.86
CA PHE A 65 11.55 -2.77 3.40
C PHE A 65 12.90 -3.48 3.44
N HIS A 66 13.89 -2.88 2.76
CA HIS A 66 15.26 -3.36 2.73
C HIS A 66 16.27 -2.35 3.31
N GLY A 67 15.77 -1.26 3.93
CA GLY A 67 16.59 -0.22 4.54
C GLY A 67 17.06 -0.54 5.95
N GLN A 68 17.66 0.45 6.60
CA GLN A 68 18.15 0.33 7.97
C GLN A 68 17.01 0.38 8.98
N ARG A 69 17.06 -0.52 9.97
CA ARG A 69 16.18 -0.50 11.14
C ARG A 69 16.95 -0.02 12.36
N TYR A 70 16.30 0.81 13.17
CA TYR A 70 16.83 1.27 14.44
C TYR A 70 16.07 0.60 15.58
N ASP A 71 16.74 0.32 16.68
CA ASP A 71 16.13 -0.32 17.85
C ASP A 71 15.62 0.71 18.88
N GLU A 72 16.20 1.91 18.88
CA GLU A 72 15.93 2.94 19.88
C GLU A 72 14.73 3.81 19.49
N ALA A 73 13.83 4.01 20.46
CA ALA A 73 12.78 5.00 20.32
C ALA A 73 13.33 6.40 20.63
N ARG A 74 13.19 7.33 19.68
CA ARG A 74 13.56 8.75 19.85
C ARG A 74 12.36 9.61 20.30
N THR A 75 11.24 9.00 20.67
CA THR A 75 9.99 9.71 21.00
C THR A 75 10.21 10.72 22.12
N GLY A 76 9.89 12.00 21.85
CA GLY A 76 10.02 13.08 22.84
C GLY A 76 11.41 13.68 22.99
N LEU A 77 12.40 13.19 22.24
CA LEU A 77 13.73 13.81 22.16
C LEU A 77 13.74 14.97 21.16
N GLU A 78 14.80 15.79 21.20
CA GLU A 78 14.92 17.04 20.43
C GLU A 78 14.81 16.84 18.90
N ASP A 79 15.21 15.68 18.38
CA ASP A 79 15.13 15.34 16.96
C ASP A 79 13.78 14.74 16.54
N CYS A 80 12.85 14.52 17.47
CA CYS A 80 11.58 13.89 17.19
C CYS A 80 10.48 14.93 16.93
N THR A 81 10.03 14.98 15.67
CA THR A 81 8.94 15.86 15.22
C THR A 81 7.54 15.35 15.57
N GLY A 82 7.42 14.21 16.25
CA GLY A 82 6.11 13.67 16.67
C GLY A 82 5.22 13.20 15.51
N LYS A 83 5.72 13.11 14.27
CA LYS A 83 4.94 12.71 13.09
C LYS A 83 4.11 11.44 13.32
N CYS A 84 4.65 10.44 14.01
CA CYS A 84 3.99 9.17 14.35
C CYS A 84 2.66 9.30 15.12
N LEU A 85 2.43 10.44 15.78
CA LEU A 85 1.18 10.75 16.49
C LEU A 85 0.10 11.32 15.56
N ILE A 86 0.49 11.78 14.37
CA ILE A 86 -0.40 12.38 13.37
C ILE A 86 -0.76 11.32 12.34
N LYS A 87 -1.92 10.70 12.53
CA LYS A 87 -2.43 9.57 11.75
C LYS A 87 -2.35 9.74 10.23
N ASN A 88 -2.72 10.92 9.74
CA ASN A 88 -2.84 11.21 8.30
C ASN A 88 -1.60 11.92 7.73
N ASN A 89 -0.57 12.18 8.55
CA ASN A 89 0.71 12.63 8.04
C ASN A 89 1.45 11.39 7.54
N LEU A 90 1.82 11.35 6.26
CA LEU A 90 2.53 10.25 5.60
C LEU A 90 3.97 10.60 5.24
N GLU A 91 4.45 11.76 5.69
CA GLU A 91 5.80 12.23 5.36
C GLU A 91 6.88 11.33 5.99
N PRO A 92 8.07 11.29 5.37
CA PRO A 92 9.27 10.70 5.96
C PRO A 92 9.61 11.29 7.34
N CYS A 93 10.41 10.53 8.09
CA CYS A 93 10.92 10.93 9.40
C CYS A 93 12.44 10.83 9.42
N ASP A 94 13.12 11.97 9.58
CA ASP A 94 14.59 12.03 9.54
C ASP A 94 15.27 11.55 10.83
N ALA A 95 14.49 11.35 11.91
CA ALA A 95 15.02 10.84 13.16
C ALA A 95 15.44 9.36 13.02
N HIS A 96 16.62 9.02 13.53
CA HIS A 96 17.14 7.64 13.63
C HIS A 96 16.38 6.86 14.72
N CYS A 97 15.10 6.62 14.46
CA CYS A 97 14.14 6.15 15.43
C CYS A 97 13.59 4.80 15.00
N LYS A 98 13.25 3.94 15.97
CA LYS A 98 12.60 2.64 15.75
C LYS A 98 11.33 2.71 14.89
N PHE A 99 10.65 3.85 14.84
CA PHE A 99 9.43 4.04 14.04
C PHE A 99 9.69 4.61 12.64
N SER A 100 10.92 5.03 12.31
CA SER A 100 11.26 5.66 11.02
C SER A 100 11.00 4.73 9.84
N PHE A 101 11.35 3.44 9.95
CA PHE A 101 11.13 2.47 8.87
C PHE A 101 9.65 2.31 8.48
N ILE A 102 8.72 2.63 9.38
CA ILE A 102 7.28 2.65 9.06
C ILE A 102 6.99 3.74 8.03
N ARG A 103 7.65 4.89 8.16
CA ARG A 103 7.52 6.01 7.21
C ARG A 103 8.11 5.66 5.86
N ASP A 104 9.24 4.97 5.86
CA ASP A 104 9.83 4.48 4.62
C ASP A 104 8.92 3.44 3.94
N LEU A 105 8.28 2.56 4.72
CA LEU A 105 7.26 1.64 4.19
C LEU A 105 6.07 2.38 3.58
N MET A 106 5.60 3.46 4.19
CA MET A 106 4.53 4.28 3.60
C MET A 106 4.95 4.87 2.26
N ALA A 107 6.18 5.38 2.16
CA ALA A 107 6.73 5.90 0.91
C ALA A 107 6.76 4.80 -0.17
N ILE A 108 7.32 3.62 0.15
CA ILE A 108 7.35 2.47 -0.76
C ILE A 108 5.94 2.05 -1.21
N ILE A 109 4.96 2.07 -0.31
CA ILE A 109 3.56 1.73 -0.60
C ILE A 109 2.91 2.78 -1.51
N ASN A 110 3.18 4.06 -1.27
CA ASN A 110 2.65 5.17 -2.07
C ASN A 110 3.25 5.20 -3.48
N ASP A 111 4.52 4.84 -3.62
CA ASP A 111 5.24 4.79 -4.89
C ASP A 111 5.01 3.48 -5.65
N TYR A 112 4.21 2.56 -5.10
CA TYR A 112 3.95 1.26 -5.72
C TYR A 112 3.15 1.42 -7.02
N GLU A 113 3.59 0.73 -8.08
CA GLU A 113 2.95 0.79 -9.40
C GLU A 113 1.48 0.34 -9.32
N LYS A 114 0.59 1.27 -9.67
CA LYS A 114 -0.86 1.04 -9.74
C LYS A 114 -1.24 0.52 -11.11
N CYS A 115 -1.97 -0.59 -11.15
CA CYS A 115 -2.60 -1.12 -12.34
C CYS A 115 -3.95 -0.42 -12.56
N GLY A 116 -3.91 0.83 -13.01
CA GLY A 116 -4.98 1.47 -13.77
C GLY A 116 -4.64 1.36 -15.26
N GLY A 117 -5.59 0.97 -16.10
CA GLY A 117 -5.36 0.57 -17.50
C GLY A 117 -4.31 1.40 -18.25
N GLY A 118 -3.10 0.84 -18.41
CA GLY A 118 -1.99 1.55 -19.04
C GLY A 118 -0.58 1.04 -18.71
N GLY A 119 -0.34 -0.27 -18.83
CA GLY A 119 0.97 -0.87 -19.13
C GLY A 119 2.10 -0.77 -18.10
N LEU A 120 2.45 -1.90 -17.50
CA LEU A 120 3.74 -2.59 -17.73
C LEU A 120 3.70 -4.01 -17.16
N LYS A 121 4.39 -4.91 -17.86
CA LYS A 121 4.45 -6.35 -17.55
C LYS A 121 5.17 -6.58 -16.21
N PRO A 122 4.79 -7.64 -15.47
CA PRO A 122 5.56 -8.08 -14.30
C PRO A 122 7.04 -8.30 -14.66
N PRO A 123 7.98 -8.12 -13.72
CA PRO A 123 9.36 -8.54 -13.93
C PRO A 123 9.36 -10.04 -14.24
N GLU A 124 9.73 -10.34 -15.48
CA GLU A 124 9.86 -11.68 -16.03
C GLU A 124 10.87 -12.43 -15.17
N ARG A 125 10.39 -13.40 -14.39
CA ARG A 125 11.27 -14.40 -13.80
C ARG A 125 11.90 -15.16 -14.95
N VAL A 126 13.19 -14.95 -15.16
CA VAL A 126 13.99 -15.73 -16.09
C VAL A 126 13.96 -17.18 -15.62
N SER A 127 13.18 -17.99 -16.30
CA SER A 127 13.46 -19.41 -16.51
C SER A 127 12.81 -19.81 -17.83
N GLU A 128 13.68 -20.08 -18.81
CA GLU A 128 13.39 -20.56 -20.14
C GLU A 128 12.43 -21.76 -20.12
N GLU A 129 11.41 -21.76 -20.99
CA GLU A 129 11.17 -22.79 -22.03
C GLU A 129 9.76 -22.67 -22.66
N LYS A 130 9.77 -22.17 -23.90
CA LYS A 130 8.88 -22.39 -25.06
C LYS A 130 7.52 -23.11 -24.83
N SER A 131 6.42 -22.48 -25.26
CA SER A 131 5.57 -22.98 -26.37
C SER A 131 4.19 -22.29 -26.41
N ASN A 132 4.01 -21.41 -27.40
CA ASN A 132 2.85 -21.27 -28.28
C ASN A 132 1.43 -21.55 -27.73
N ARG A 133 0.62 -20.49 -27.56
CA ARG A 133 -0.71 -20.34 -28.21
C ARG A 133 -1.37 -18.99 -27.90
N ASN A 134 -1.88 -18.38 -28.98
CA ASN A 134 -2.78 -17.23 -29.02
C ASN A 134 -3.87 -17.26 -27.95
N PHE A 135 -4.04 -16.16 -27.22
CA PHE A 135 -5.35 -15.70 -26.77
C PHE A 135 -5.42 -14.18 -26.89
N ALA A 136 -6.33 -13.73 -27.75
CA ALA A 136 -6.75 -12.35 -27.87
C ALA A 136 -7.52 -11.97 -26.60
N CYS A 137 -7.18 -10.83 -25.98
CA CYS A 137 -8.08 -10.15 -25.04
C CYS A 137 -8.65 -8.92 -25.74
N GLN A 138 -9.94 -9.00 -26.06
CA GLN A 138 -10.76 -7.90 -26.51
C GLN A 138 -10.96 -6.87 -25.38
N LEU A 139 -11.07 -5.62 -25.83
CA LEU A 139 -11.38 -4.41 -25.10
C LEU A 139 -12.72 -4.47 -24.35
N ALA A 140 -12.73 -3.99 -23.11
CA ALA A 140 -13.84 -3.40 -22.34
C ALA A 140 -13.21 -2.88 -21.02
N ASP A 141 -13.42 -1.68 -20.48
CA ASP A 141 -14.36 -0.61 -20.77
C ASP A 141 -13.75 0.76 -20.42
N ILE A 142 -14.13 1.73 -21.23
CA ILE A 142 -13.94 3.17 -21.04
C ILE A 142 -15.00 3.64 -20.03
N CYS A 143 -14.59 4.19 -18.88
CA CYS A 143 -15.49 4.96 -18.04
C CYS A 143 -15.14 6.46 -18.18
N PHE A 144 -15.69 7.08 -19.23
CA PHE A 144 -15.65 8.52 -19.47
C PHE A 144 -17.09 9.05 -19.43
N ARG A 145 -17.35 9.99 -18.50
CA ARG A 145 -18.56 10.85 -18.38
C ARG A 145 -19.84 10.14 -17.88
N CYS A 146 -20.75 10.73 -17.11
CA CYS A 146 -21.09 12.13 -16.80
C CYS A 146 -22.00 12.17 -15.55
N GLY A 147 -22.10 13.32 -14.87
CA GLY A 147 -23.16 13.52 -13.87
C GLY A 147 -23.12 14.83 -13.07
N ASN A 148 -22.92 15.97 -13.73
CA ASN A 148 -23.34 17.26 -13.16
C ASN A 148 -24.84 17.43 -13.46
N SER A 149 -25.67 17.56 -12.43
CA SER A 149 -26.96 18.26 -12.44
C SER A 149 -27.30 18.69 -11.02
#